data_AF-A0A923K4J7-F1
#
_entry.id   AF-A0A923K4J7-F1
#
_cell.length_a   1.000
_cell.length_b   1.000
_cell.length_c   1.000
_cell.angle_alpha   90.00
_cell.angle_beta   90.00
_cell.angle_gamma   90.00
#
_symmetry.space_group_name_H-M   'P 1'
#
loop_
_entity.id
_entity.type
_entity.pdbx_description
1 polymer ?
#
loop_
_entity_poly.entity_id
_entity_poly.type
_entity_poly.pdbx_seq_one_letter_code
_entity_poly.pdbx_strand_id
1 'polypeptide(L)'
;MPKDTSIEMHEAADRWFFEKFGIYARSSSLICTTDFSQANSYGITYQIMPEPSSPMIYSASLKDFLEHESDLDVLTEESMRAWLESKCFNLVYEASEIPKDFWGEVMVFCKNYRAISRS
;
A
#
# COMPACT_ATOMS: atom_id res chain seq x y z
N MET A 1 -15.87 0.04 -3.47
CA MET A 1 -16.05 -1.18 -2.66
C MET A 1 -14.82 -2.04 -2.89
N PRO A 2 -14.07 -2.42 -1.85
CA PRO A 2 -13.01 -3.42 -1.97
C PRO A 2 -13.63 -4.69 -2.57
N LYS A 3 -13.03 -5.24 -3.62
CA LYS A 3 -13.57 -6.45 -4.27
C LYS A 3 -13.20 -7.72 -3.51
N ASP A 4 -12.04 -7.71 -2.87
CA ASP A 4 -11.38 -8.94 -2.42
C ASP A 4 -11.30 -9.03 -0.88
N THR A 5 -11.09 -7.91 -0.18
CA THR A 5 -11.05 -7.87 1.29
C THR A 5 -12.42 -7.58 1.93
N SER A 6 -12.77 -8.26 3.02
CA SER A 6 -13.98 -7.94 3.80
C SER A 6 -13.91 -6.50 4.36
N ILE A 7 -15.06 -5.83 4.47
CA ILE A 7 -15.14 -4.45 4.97
C ILE A 7 -14.54 -4.34 6.38
N GLU A 8 -14.78 -5.34 7.24
CA GLU A 8 -14.26 -5.36 8.60
C GLU A 8 -12.73 -5.39 8.64
N MET A 9 -12.10 -6.21 7.79
CA MET A 9 -10.62 -6.28 7.71
C MET A 9 -10.03 -5.02 7.10
N HIS A 10 -10.73 -4.44 6.12
CA HIS A 10 -10.36 -3.15 5.56
C HIS A 10 -10.32 -2.05 6.62
N GLU A 11 -11.38 -1.95 7.43
CA GLU A 11 -11.49 -0.95 8.50
C GLU A 11 -10.48 -1.21 9.62
N ALA A 12 -10.23 -2.47 9.99
CA ALA A 12 -9.22 -2.84 10.96
C ALA A 12 -7.81 -2.40 10.51
N ALA A 13 -7.46 -2.65 9.24
CA ALA A 13 -6.19 -2.20 8.67
C ALA A 13 -6.09 -0.67 8.64
N ASP A 14 -7.14 0.01 8.19
CA ASP A 14 -7.20 1.47 8.16
C ASP A 14 -7.06 2.09 9.54
N ARG A 15 -7.72 1.54 10.57
CA ARG A 15 -7.55 1.96 11.97
C ARG A 15 -6.10 1.84 12.41
N TRP A 16 -5.46 0.71 12.11
CA TRP A 16 -4.06 0.50 12.48
C TRP A 16 -3.11 1.49 11.79
N PHE A 17 -3.25 1.72 10.48
CA PHE A 17 -2.44 2.71 9.78
C PHE A 17 -2.67 4.13 10.31
N PHE A 18 -3.91 4.45 10.69
CA PHE A 18 -4.23 5.74 11.29
C PHE A 18 -3.60 5.90 12.68
N GLU A 19 -3.65 4.86 13.53
CA GLU A 19 -2.98 4.87 14.83
C GLU A 19 -1.46 5.04 14.70
N LYS A 20 -0.84 4.39 13.70
CA LYS A 20 0.62 4.37 13.56
C LYS A 20 1.20 5.55 12.79
N PHE A 21 0.51 6.03 11.76
CA PHE A 21 1.01 7.05 10.84
C PHE A 21 0.08 8.26 10.68
N GLY A 22 -1.12 8.23 11.28
CA GLY A 22 -2.13 9.27 11.10
C GLY A 22 -2.83 9.25 9.74
N ILE A 23 -2.72 8.14 8.98
CA ILE A 23 -3.24 8.02 7.60
C ILE A 23 -4.12 6.78 7.48
N TYR A 24 -5.31 6.92 6.89
CA TYR A 24 -6.18 5.79 6.51
C TYR A 24 -5.69 5.20 5.18
N ALA A 25 -4.61 4.42 5.23
CA ALA A 25 -3.83 4.08 4.04
C ALA A 25 -4.66 3.38 2.95
N ARG A 26 -5.57 2.47 3.31
CA ARG A 26 -6.36 1.74 2.30
C ARG A 26 -7.54 2.53 1.75
N SER A 27 -8.12 3.43 2.54
CA SER A 27 -9.25 4.25 2.08
C SER A 27 -8.84 5.52 1.34
N SER A 28 -7.59 5.97 1.48
CA SER A 28 -7.20 7.33 1.05
C SER A 28 -5.89 7.42 0.26
N SER A 29 -5.23 6.30 -0.04
CA SER A 29 -4.02 6.28 -0.85
C SER A 29 -4.27 5.78 -2.28
N LEU A 30 -3.37 6.17 -3.18
CA LEU A 30 -3.16 5.47 -4.44
C LEU A 30 -2.29 4.25 -4.16
N ILE A 31 -2.77 3.09 -4.58
CA ILE A 31 -2.00 1.86 -4.54
C ILE A 31 -1.14 1.79 -5.80
N CYS A 32 0.17 1.87 -5.63
CA CYS A 32 1.17 1.77 -6.70
C CYS A 32 2.00 0.50 -6.48
N THR A 33 2.60 -0.03 -7.55
CA THR A 33 3.61 -1.09 -7.45
C THR A 33 4.89 -0.63 -8.14
N THR A 34 6.03 -1.01 -7.59
CA THR A 34 7.33 -0.85 -8.25
C THR A 34 7.60 -1.96 -9.28
N ASP A 35 6.78 -3.02 -9.28
CA ASP A 35 6.83 -4.11 -10.25
C ASP A 35 5.99 -3.79 -11.50
N PHE A 36 6.67 -3.36 -12.56
CA PHE A 36 6.05 -3.06 -13.85
C PHE A 36 5.40 -4.28 -14.51
N SER A 37 5.95 -5.48 -14.32
CA SER A 37 5.38 -6.71 -14.89
C SER A 37 4.06 -7.04 -14.21
N GLN A 38 3.97 -6.82 -12.89
CA GLN A 38 2.72 -6.92 -12.14
C GLN A 38 1.71 -5.86 -12.62
N ALA A 39 2.11 -4.60 -12.75
CA ALA A 39 1.22 -3.51 -13.17
C ALA A 39 0.60 -3.74 -14.56
N ASN A 40 1.37 -4.25 -15.53
CA ASN A 40 0.89 -4.51 -16.91
C ASN A 40 -0.15 -5.63 -16.97
N SER A 41 -0.17 -6.54 -15.99
CA SER A 41 -1.16 -7.62 -15.95
C SER A 41 -2.58 -7.11 -15.66
N TYR A 42 -2.71 -5.93 -15.04
CA TYR A 42 -3.99 -5.33 -14.67
C TYR A 42 -4.56 -4.34 -15.71
N GLY A 43 -3.77 -3.88 -16.69
CA GLY A 43 -4.23 -3.00 -17.77
C GLY A 43 -3.24 -1.90 -18.19
N ILE A 44 -3.74 -0.69 -18.43
CA ILE A 44 -2.91 0.45 -18.84
C ILE A 44 -2.12 0.97 -17.64
N THR A 45 -0.80 0.88 -17.70
CA THR A 45 0.10 1.36 -16.65
C THR A 45 0.46 2.83 -16.82
N TYR A 46 0.38 3.60 -15.74
CA TYR A 46 0.85 4.98 -15.69
C TYR A 46 1.97 5.12 -14.67
N GLN A 47 2.95 5.95 -14.98
CA GLN A 47 3.90 6.40 -13.97
C GLN A 47 3.24 7.51 -13.14
N ILE A 48 3.13 7.31 -11.84
CA ILE A 48 2.56 8.28 -10.91
C ILE A 48 3.68 9.17 -10.36
N MET A 49 3.50 10.48 -10.49
CA MET A 49 4.32 11.49 -9.85
C MET A 49 3.46 12.26 -8.85
N PRO A 50 3.54 11.92 -7.55
CA PRO A 50 2.80 12.65 -6.53
C PRO A 50 3.42 14.05 -6.30
N GLU A 51 2.70 14.92 -5.59
CA GLU A 51 3.25 16.20 -5.13
C GLU A 51 4.48 15.97 -4.23
N PRO A 52 5.47 16.88 -4.23
CA PRO A 52 6.61 16.80 -3.33
C PRO A 52 6.16 16.61 -1.88
N SER A 53 6.90 15.78 -1.13
CA SER A 53 6.59 15.46 0.27
C SER A 53 5.21 14.81 0.50
N SER A 54 4.65 14.15 -0.52
CA SER A 54 3.48 13.29 -0.34
C SER A 54 3.88 12.07 0.50
N PRO A 55 3.20 11.79 1.62
CA PRO A 55 3.50 10.62 2.43
C PRO A 55 3.32 9.32 1.64
N MET A 56 4.25 8.40 1.83
CA MET A 56 4.25 7.08 1.20
C MET A 56 4.47 6.02 2.26
N ILE A 57 3.68 4.95 2.21
CA ILE A 57 3.79 3.81 3.11
C ILE A 57 4.16 2.58 2.29
N TYR A 58 5.19 1.86 2.72
CA TYR A 58 5.61 0.60 2.10
C TYR A 58 6.12 -0.38 3.16
N SER A 59 6.18 -1.66 2.81
CA SER A 59 6.80 -2.70 3.63
C SER A 59 7.78 -3.49 2.78
N ALA A 60 9.06 -3.53 3.17
CA ALA A 60 10.07 -4.34 2.47
C ALA A 60 9.81 -5.86 2.57
N SER A 61 8.98 -6.29 3.53
CA SER A 61 8.61 -7.69 3.76
C SER A 61 7.31 -8.12 3.09
N LEU A 62 6.70 -7.24 2.29
CA LEU A 62 5.40 -7.46 1.68
C LEU A 62 5.42 -7.00 0.22
N LYS A 63 4.95 -7.83 -0.70
CA LYS A 63 4.85 -7.45 -2.11
C LYS A 63 3.47 -6.94 -2.45
N ASP A 64 2.44 -7.55 -1.91
CA ASP A 64 1.03 -7.20 -2.14
C ASP A 64 0.26 -7.23 -0.82
N PHE A 65 -0.59 -6.24 -0.58
CA PHE A 65 -1.40 -6.22 0.64
C PHE A 65 -2.31 -7.46 0.75
N LEU A 66 -2.75 -8.04 -0.36
CA LEU A 66 -3.63 -9.22 -0.40
C LEU A 66 -2.96 -10.51 0.12
N GLU A 67 -1.64 -10.52 0.36
CA GLU A 67 -0.95 -11.66 0.99
C GLU A 67 -1.52 -12.01 2.39
N HIS A 68 -2.24 -11.08 3.04
CA HIS A 68 -2.93 -11.38 4.31
C HIS A 68 -3.94 -12.53 4.19
N GLU A 69 -4.54 -12.76 3.00
CA GLU A 69 -5.53 -13.83 2.80
C GLU A 69 -4.92 -15.22 2.84
N SER A 70 -3.65 -15.35 2.43
CA SER A 70 -2.89 -16.59 2.53
C SER A 70 -2.14 -16.74 3.84
N ASP A 71 -1.73 -15.62 4.46
CA ASP A 71 -0.93 -15.63 5.68
C ASP A 71 -1.76 -15.82 6.97
N LEU A 72 -3.05 -15.50 6.92
CA LEU A 72 -3.94 -15.57 8.08
C LEU A 72 -4.95 -16.71 7.93
N ASP A 73 -4.85 -17.71 8.80
CA ASP A 73 -5.83 -18.80 8.89
C ASP A 73 -7.21 -18.32 9.38
N VAL A 74 -7.24 -17.24 10.16
CA VAL A 74 -8.46 -16.63 10.70
C VAL A 74 -8.36 -15.11 10.57
N LEU A 75 -9.37 -14.50 9.95
CA LEU A 75 -9.47 -13.07 9.75
C LEU A 75 -10.23 -12.41 10.92
N THR A 76 -9.49 -11.94 11.92
CA THR A 76 -10.00 -11.11 13.03
C THR A 76 -9.22 -9.80 13.09
N GLU A 77 -9.75 -8.79 13.77
CA GLU A 77 -9.03 -7.53 13.97
C GLU A 77 -7.70 -7.73 14.70
N GLU A 78 -7.65 -8.66 15.67
CA GLU A 78 -6.43 -8.98 16.40
C GLU A 78 -5.38 -9.66 15.51
N SER A 79 -5.79 -10.64 14.70
CA SER A 79 -4.87 -11.32 13.78
C SER A 79 -4.36 -10.37 12.69
N MET A 80 -5.24 -9.52 12.17
CA MET A 80 -4.88 -8.47 11.20
C MET A 80 -3.86 -7.49 11.80
N ARG A 81 -4.09 -7.01 13.03
CA ARG A 81 -3.17 -6.10 13.70
C ARG A 81 -1.81 -6.73 13.95
N ALA A 82 -1.77 -7.97 14.43
CA ALA A 82 -0.53 -8.70 14.66
C ALA A 82 0.24 -8.90 13.34
N TRP A 83 -0.46 -9.23 12.25
CA TRP A 83 0.13 -9.34 10.93
C TRP A 83 0.71 -8.00 10.46
N LEU A 84 -0.03 -6.89 10.54
CA LEU A 84 0.43 -5.56 10.14
C LEU A 84 1.70 -5.14 10.90
N GLU A 85 1.76 -5.40 12.21
CA GLU A 85 2.96 -5.16 13.01
C GLU A 85 4.15 -6.00 12.53
N SER A 86 3.92 -7.27 12.18
CA SER A 86 4.98 -8.16 11.68
C SER A 86 5.56 -7.73 10.34
N LYS A 87 4.80 -6.98 9.52
CA LYS A 87 5.24 -6.51 8.20
C LYS A 87 6.08 -5.24 8.26
N CYS A 88 6.35 -4.65 9.43
CA CYS A 88 7.30 -3.56 9.57
C CYS A 88 7.11 -2.41 8.54
N PHE A 89 5.87 -1.94 8.35
CA PHE A 89 5.58 -0.83 7.45
C PHE A 89 6.36 0.43 7.84
N ASN A 90 6.83 1.17 6.83
CA ASN A 90 7.57 2.41 6.98
C ASN A 90 6.84 3.56 6.29
N LEU A 91 6.85 4.73 6.93
CA LEU A 91 6.37 5.98 6.36
C LEU A 91 7.57 6.80 5.87
N VAL A 92 7.53 7.22 4.61
CA VAL A 92 8.55 8.06 3.97
C VAL A 92 7.88 9.22 3.23
N TYR A 93 8.65 10.24 2.89
CA TYR A 93 8.14 11.45 2.21
C TYR A 93 8.82 11.68 0.86
N GLU A 94 9.96 11.01 0.62
CA GLU A 94 10.68 11.05 -0.64
C GLU A 94 10.80 9.64 -1.22
N ALA A 95 10.52 9.48 -2.51
CA ALA A 95 10.56 8.17 -3.16
C ALA A 95 11.97 7.57 -3.17
N SER A 96 13.01 8.40 -3.01
CA SER A 96 14.40 7.99 -2.87
C SER A 96 14.71 7.28 -1.55
N GLU A 97 13.83 7.37 -0.56
CA GLU A 97 13.94 6.65 0.72
C GLU A 97 13.46 5.19 0.61
N ILE A 98 12.71 4.87 -0.46
CA ILE A 98 12.34 3.49 -0.79
C ILE A 98 13.56 2.82 -1.46
N PRO A 99 13.97 1.62 -1.03
CA PRO A 99 15.08 0.90 -1.65
C PRO A 99 14.89 0.79 -3.16
N LYS A 100 15.97 1.04 -3.94
CA LYS A 100 15.90 1.05 -5.41
C LYS A 100 15.56 -0.32 -6.01
N ASP A 101 15.84 -1.38 -5.26
CA ASP A 101 15.55 -2.77 -5.53
C ASP A 101 14.30 -3.26 -4.80
N PHE A 102 13.47 -2.36 -4.28
CA PHE A 102 12.18 -2.72 -3.68
C PHE A 102 11.21 -3.18 -4.77
N TRP A 103 10.61 -4.35 -4.56
CA TRP A 103 9.57 -4.93 -5.41
C TRP A 103 8.33 -5.18 -4.57
N GLY A 104 7.38 -4.24 -4.59
CA GLY A 104 6.14 -4.39 -3.85
C GLY A 104 5.22 -3.18 -3.95
N GLU A 105 4.15 -3.26 -3.18
CA GLU A 105 3.12 -2.25 -3.08
C GLU A 105 3.59 -1.03 -2.28
N VAL A 106 3.30 0.16 -2.82
CA VAL A 106 3.49 1.44 -2.17
C VAL A 106 2.15 2.17 -2.13
N MET A 107 1.71 2.48 -0.92
CA MET A 107 0.52 3.30 -0.68
C MET A 107 0.93 4.77 -0.66
N VAL A 108 0.54 5.52 -1.69
CA VAL A 108 0.91 6.93 -1.87
C VAL A 108 -0.26 7.84 -1.47
N PHE A 109 -0.09 8.64 -0.42
CA PHE A 109 -1.10 9.58 0.03
C PHE A 109 -0.87 10.95 -0.60
N CYS A 110 -1.64 11.27 -1.64
CA CYS A 110 -1.56 12.56 -2.33
C CYS A 110 -2.94 13.05 -2.76
N LYS A 111 -3.17 14.37 -2.65
CA LYS A 111 -4.41 14.99 -3.15
C LYS A 111 -4.36 15.18 -4.66
N ASN A 112 -3.21 15.59 -5.19
CA ASN A 112 -2.97 15.74 -6.62
C ASN A 112 -1.75 14.92 -7.03
N TYR A 113 -1.79 14.41 -8.24
CA TYR A 113 -0.69 13.67 -8.85
C TYR A 113 -0.73 13.86 -10.37
N ARG A 114 0.41 13.60 -11.02
CA ARG A 114 0.47 13.48 -12.48
C ARG A 114 0.58 12.01 -12.85
N ALA A 115 -0.32 11.55 -13.70
CA ALA A 115 -0.23 10.24 -14.35
C ALA A 115 0.39 10.43 -15.73
N ILE A 116 1.56 9.83 -15.96
CA ILE A 116 2.27 9.90 -17.24
C ILE A 116 2.15 8.54 -17.91
N SER A 117 1.49 8.51 -19.07
CA SER A 117 1.47 7.32 -19.92
C SER A 117 2.89 7.09 -20.46
N ARG A 118 3.43 5.89 -20.30
CA ARG A 118 4.63 5.51 -21.04
C ARG A 118 4.22 5.11 -22.46
N SER A 119 4.61 5.93 -23.43
CA SER A 119 4.58 5.64 -24.87
C SER A 119 5.72 4.74 -25.29
#